data_AF-K1SHH2-F1
#
_entry.id   AF-K1SHH2-F1
#
_cell.length_a   1.000
_cell.length_b   1.000
_cell.length_c   1.000
_cell.angle_alpha   90.00
_cell.angle_beta   90.00
_cell.angle_gamma   90.00
#
_symmetry.space_group_name_H-M   'P 1'
#
loop_
_entity.id
_entity.type
_entity.pdbx_description
1 polymer ?
#
loop_
_entity_poly.entity_id
_entity_poly.type
_entity_poly.pdbx_seq_one_letter_code
_entity_poly.pdbx_strand_id
1 'polypeptide(L)'
;NSLHHVTLVARRQQEHEMQAETRMDFAPVCPEQMAGFTYCYDSMNFYLLGKTCAEDGTPVLELLKSDTGVVEDVCDPVPVPDGTLDFKLTTTPDGGMAQFYYRQPQGEWQSIGPACPTDILTDEHCRGFTGAHVGVYAHDMAGLHNHADFDYLNVHFER
;
A
#
# COMPACT_ATOMS: atom_id res chain seq x y z
N ASN A 1 -14.04 -3.71 -2.88
CA ASN A 1 -13.07 -4.45 -3.70
C ASN A 1 -13.72 -5.12 -4.90
N SER A 2 -13.24 -4.80 -6.10
CA SER A 2 -13.60 -5.53 -7.32
C SER A 2 -12.80 -6.82 -7.41
N LEU A 3 -13.46 -7.95 -7.72
CA LEU A 3 -12.81 -9.24 -7.93
C LEU A 3 -12.42 -9.49 -9.40
N HIS A 4 -12.65 -8.52 -10.27
CA HIS A 4 -12.59 -8.73 -11.73
C HIS A 4 -11.63 -7.79 -12.46
N HIS A 5 -11.65 -6.51 -12.10
CA HIS A 5 -10.83 -5.48 -12.75
C HIS A 5 -10.11 -4.69 -11.67
N VAL A 6 -8.83 -5.00 -11.50
CA VAL A 6 -7.96 -4.37 -10.51
C VAL A 6 -6.79 -3.74 -11.25
N THR A 7 -6.54 -2.46 -11.00
CA THR A 7 -5.33 -1.77 -11.49
C THR A 7 -4.22 -1.99 -10.48
N LEU A 8 -3.48 -3.09 -10.65
CA LEU A 8 -2.43 -3.52 -9.73
C LEU A 8 -1.24 -4.09 -10.52
N VAL A 9 -0.04 -3.66 -10.17
CA VAL A 9 1.22 -4.23 -10.66
C VAL A 9 2.07 -4.58 -9.45
N ALA A 10 2.36 -5.87 -9.27
CA ALA A 10 3.09 -6.36 -8.12
C ALA A 10 4.20 -7.36 -8.49
N ARG A 11 5.17 -7.50 -7.60
CA ARG A 11 6.26 -8.48 -7.65
C ARG A 11 6.22 -9.34 -6.39
N ARG A 12 6.67 -10.59 -6.53
CA ARG A 12 6.79 -11.54 -5.41
C ARG A 12 7.82 -11.04 -4.40
N GLN A 13 7.54 -11.20 -3.11
CA GLN A 13 8.58 -11.19 -2.09
C GLN A 13 9.41 -12.48 -2.23
N GLN A 14 10.73 -12.35 -2.25
CA GLN A 14 11.64 -13.49 -2.47
C GLN A 14 12.57 -13.79 -1.28
N GLU A 15 12.73 -12.84 -0.36
CA GLU A 15 13.52 -12.98 0.88
C GLU A 15 12.69 -12.44 2.05
N HIS A 16 13.06 -12.81 3.29
CA HIS A 16 12.36 -12.34 4.50
C HIS A 16 12.51 -10.83 4.69
N GLU A 17 13.74 -10.32 4.51
CA GLU A 17 14.06 -8.91 4.58
C GLU A 17 14.00 -8.28 3.19
N MET A 18 13.07 -7.35 3.02
CA MET A 18 12.75 -6.72 1.76
C MET A 18 12.47 -5.25 2.01
N GLN A 19 12.90 -4.42 1.07
CA GLN A 19 12.50 -3.03 0.96
C GLN A 19 11.87 -2.78 -0.40
N ALA A 20 10.72 -2.11 -0.43
CA ALA A 20 10.09 -1.63 -1.66
C ALA A 20 9.92 -0.11 -1.61
N GLU A 21 10.21 0.57 -2.71
CA GLU A 21 10.08 2.03 -2.85
C GLU A 21 9.42 2.41 -4.18
N THR A 22 8.59 3.45 -4.14
CA THR A 22 7.98 4.07 -5.33
C THR A 22 7.85 5.57 -5.11
N ARG A 23 7.67 6.31 -6.20
CA ARG A 23 7.29 7.72 -6.22
C ARG A 23 5.99 7.83 -7.01
N MET A 24 5.00 8.49 -6.42
CA MET A 24 3.66 8.60 -6.98
C MET A 24 3.22 10.06 -7.07
N ASP A 25 2.67 10.44 -8.21
CA ASP A 25 1.83 11.62 -8.36
C ASP A 25 0.36 11.18 -8.48
N PHE A 26 -0.50 11.76 -7.65
CA PHE A 26 -1.91 11.45 -7.59
C PHE A 26 -2.69 12.59 -6.95
N ALA A 27 -3.78 12.99 -7.60
CA ALA A 27 -4.69 14.03 -7.15
C ALA A 27 -6.12 13.44 -7.03
N PRO A 28 -6.46 12.79 -5.90
CA PRO A 28 -7.81 12.30 -5.67
C PRO A 28 -8.78 13.48 -5.55
N VAL A 29 -9.98 13.32 -6.10
CA VAL A 29 -11.04 14.35 -6.04
C VAL A 29 -12.24 13.93 -5.18
N CYS A 30 -12.28 12.67 -4.75
CA CYS A 30 -13.25 12.15 -3.80
C CYS A 30 -12.68 10.96 -3.01
N PRO A 31 -13.23 10.64 -1.83
CA PRO A 31 -12.72 9.56 -0.97
C PRO A 31 -12.72 8.17 -1.63
N GLU A 32 -13.57 7.97 -2.65
CA GLU A 32 -13.66 6.73 -3.44
C GLU A 32 -12.47 6.48 -4.38
N GLN A 33 -11.48 7.37 -4.39
CA GLN A 33 -10.28 7.29 -5.21
C GLN A 33 -9.04 7.13 -4.35
N MET A 34 -8.24 6.11 -4.62
CA MET A 34 -7.03 5.84 -3.86
C MET A 34 -5.95 5.23 -4.73
N ALA A 35 -4.70 5.64 -4.51
CA ALA A 35 -3.55 5.02 -5.15
C ALA A 35 -2.35 4.99 -4.20
N GLY A 36 -1.49 3.97 -4.35
CA GLY A 36 -0.28 3.84 -3.56
C GLY A 36 0.29 2.43 -3.60
N PHE A 37 0.74 1.94 -2.44
CA PHE A 37 1.31 0.62 -2.28
C PHE A 37 0.30 -0.44 -1.87
N THR A 38 0.56 -1.66 -2.36
CA THR A 38 -0.06 -2.88 -1.88
C THR A 38 1.00 -3.86 -1.40
N TYR A 39 0.72 -4.52 -0.28
CA TYR A 39 1.41 -5.73 0.17
C TYR A 39 0.36 -6.80 0.42
N CYS A 40 0.20 -7.70 -0.54
CA CYS A 40 -0.99 -8.54 -0.65
C CYS A 40 -0.64 -10.01 -0.87
N TYR A 41 -1.55 -10.88 -0.44
CA TYR A 41 -1.56 -12.28 -0.81
C TYR A 41 -2.65 -12.56 -1.85
N ASP A 42 -3.88 -12.13 -1.56
CA ASP A 42 -5.06 -12.24 -2.39
C ASP A 42 -6.02 -11.06 -2.17
N SER A 43 -7.26 -11.16 -2.66
CA SER A 43 -8.28 -10.10 -2.51
C SER A 43 -8.86 -9.97 -1.10
N MET A 44 -8.50 -10.86 -0.18
CA MET A 44 -9.03 -10.95 1.18
C MET A 44 -7.95 -10.66 2.24
N ASN A 45 -6.68 -10.71 1.85
CA ASN A 45 -5.54 -10.55 2.74
C ASN A 45 -4.51 -9.60 2.14
N PHE A 46 -4.45 -8.38 2.67
CA PHE A 46 -3.57 -7.35 2.17
C PHE A 46 -3.35 -6.21 3.18
N TYR A 47 -2.30 -5.45 2.94
CA TYR A 47 -2.14 -4.09 3.40
C TYR A 47 -2.16 -3.14 2.20
N LEU A 48 -2.83 -2.00 2.35
CA LEU A 48 -2.79 -0.91 1.38
C LEU A 48 -2.35 0.37 2.07
N LEU A 49 -1.28 0.99 1.58
CA LEU A 49 -0.94 2.36 1.91
C LEU A 49 -1.28 3.21 0.69
N GLY A 50 -2.21 4.14 0.81
CA GLY A 50 -2.64 4.95 -0.33
C GLY A 50 -2.91 6.40 0.02
N LYS A 51 -2.77 7.28 -0.98
CA LYS A 51 -3.28 8.66 -0.94
C LYS A 51 -4.72 8.66 -1.42
N THR A 52 -5.60 9.31 -0.66
CA THR A 52 -6.99 9.63 -0.98
C THR A 52 -7.27 11.07 -0.53
N CYS A 53 -8.53 11.49 -0.45
CA CYS A 53 -8.93 12.72 0.20
C CYS A 53 -10.10 12.51 1.18
N ALA A 54 -10.18 13.35 2.20
CA ALA A 54 -11.32 13.42 3.11
C ALA A 54 -12.56 14.00 2.40
N GLU A 55 -13.72 13.98 3.07
CA GLU A 55 -14.98 14.53 2.51
C GLU A 55 -14.89 16.01 2.12
N ASP A 56 -14.03 16.79 2.80
CA ASP A 56 -13.79 18.20 2.50
C ASP A 56 -12.75 18.44 1.39
N GLY A 57 -12.23 17.35 0.80
CA GLY A 57 -11.21 17.38 -0.25
C GLY A 57 -9.78 17.45 0.26
N THR A 58 -9.54 17.46 1.58
CA THR A 58 -8.17 17.47 2.13
C THR A 58 -7.43 16.19 1.75
N PRO A 59 -6.24 16.26 1.12
CA PRO A 59 -5.46 15.06 0.81
C PRO A 59 -4.96 14.38 2.09
N VAL A 60 -5.15 13.06 2.16
CA VAL A 60 -4.75 12.24 3.30
C VAL A 60 -4.09 10.95 2.83
N LEU A 61 -3.25 10.37 3.69
CA LEU A 61 -2.80 8.99 3.57
C LEU A 61 -3.60 8.09 4.49
N GLU A 62 -4.00 6.94 3.96
CA GLU A 62 -4.64 5.86 4.73
C GLU A 62 -3.79 4.60 4.65
N LEU A 63 -3.77 3.86 5.77
CA LEU A 63 -3.17 2.53 5.86
C LEU A 63 -4.28 1.55 6.23
N LEU A 64 -4.66 0.72 5.28
CA LEU A 64 -5.72 -0.26 5.43
C LEU A 64 -5.13 -1.66 5.60
N LYS A 65 -5.73 -2.45 6.48
CA LYS A 65 -5.51 -3.89 6.59
C LYS A 65 -6.77 -4.61 6.13
N SER A 66 -6.61 -5.67 5.35
CA SER A 66 -7.63 -6.68 5.19
C SER A 66 -7.12 -8.03 5.63
N ASP A 67 -7.91 -8.71 6.47
CA ASP A 67 -7.60 -10.03 7.00
C ASP A 67 -8.87 -10.87 6.95
N THR A 68 -8.84 -11.93 6.14
CA THR A 68 -10.02 -12.74 5.78
C THR A 68 -11.19 -11.90 5.22
N GLY A 69 -10.89 -10.77 4.58
CA GLY A 69 -11.87 -9.87 3.97
C GLY A 69 -12.49 -8.84 4.91
N VAL A 70 -12.15 -8.86 6.21
CA VAL A 70 -12.48 -7.77 7.13
C VAL A 70 -11.49 -6.65 6.87
N VAL A 71 -11.98 -5.46 6.49
CA VAL A 71 -11.14 -4.29 6.21
C VAL A 71 -11.21 -3.33 7.39
N GLU A 72 -10.05 -2.90 7.88
CA GLU A 72 -9.90 -2.01 9.02
C GLU A 72 -8.81 -0.95 8.75
N ASP A 73 -9.01 0.24 9.29
CA ASP A 73 -7.97 1.26 9.36
C ASP A 73 -6.91 0.86 10.38
N VAL A 74 -5.64 0.85 9.97
CA VAL A 74 -4.51 0.52 10.85
C VAL A 74 -4.12 1.70 11.74
N CYS A 75 -4.38 2.93 11.27
CA CYS A 75 -4.17 4.17 12.01
C CYS A 75 -5.11 5.27 11.51
N ASP A 76 -5.20 6.37 12.27
CA ASP A 76 -5.92 7.56 11.82
C ASP A 76 -5.33 8.09 10.49
N PRO A 77 -6.17 8.63 9.59
CA PRO A 77 -5.70 9.26 8.35
C PRO A 77 -4.67 10.35 8.62
N VAL A 78 -3.62 10.39 7.82
CA VAL A 78 -2.52 11.36 7.97
C VAL A 78 -2.64 12.45 6.90
N PRO A 79 -2.92 13.71 7.27
CA PRO A 79 -2.96 14.81 6.31
C PRO A 79 -1.61 15.01 5.63
N VAL A 80 -1.64 15.18 4.32
CA VAL A 80 -0.46 15.42 3.49
C VAL A 80 -0.71 16.59 2.54
N PRO A 81 0.32 17.34 2.14
CA PRO A 81 0.15 18.36 1.12
C PRO A 81 -0.14 17.71 -0.25
N ASP A 82 -0.65 18.54 -1.15
CA ASP A 82 -0.75 18.18 -2.56
C ASP A 82 0.61 17.93 -3.21
N GLY A 83 0.55 17.21 -4.32
CA GLY A 83 1.72 16.83 -5.12
C GLY A 83 2.24 15.43 -4.83
N THR A 84 3.45 15.20 -5.33
CA THR A 84 4.15 13.92 -5.35
C THR A 84 4.53 13.44 -3.94
N LEU A 85 4.42 12.14 -3.71
CA LEU A 85 4.91 11.47 -2.51
C LEU A 85 5.80 10.29 -2.87
N ASP A 86 6.85 10.07 -2.07
CA ASP A 86 7.58 8.81 -2.08
C ASP A 86 6.98 7.90 -1.01
N PHE A 87 6.80 6.63 -1.33
CA PHE A 87 6.42 5.59 -0.38
C PHE A 87 7.52 4.58 -0.20
N LYS A 88 7.61 4.00 0.99
CA LYS A 88 8.48 2.86 1.30
C LYS A 88 7.79 1.82 2.17
N LEU A 89 8.09 0.55 1.92
CA LEU A 89 7.76 -0.59 2.78
C LEU A 89 9.05 -1.31 3.14
N THR A 90 9.23 -1.70 4.40
CA THR A 90 10.33 -2.59 4.82
C THR A 90 9.80 -3.75 5.64
N THR A 91 10.34 -4.96 5.46
CA THR A 91 10.11 -6.10 6.35
C THR A 91 11.30 -6.32 7.28
N THR A 92 11.07 -6.92 8.45
CA THR A 92 12.14 -7.25 9.42
C THR A 92 13.03 -8.41 8.92
N PRO A 93 14.23 -8.60 9.50
CA PRO A 93 15.13 -9.71 9.14
C PRO A 93 14.51 -11.11 9.23
N ASP A 94 13.59 -11.30 10.17
CA ASP A 94 12.82 -12.55 10.33
C ASP A 94 11.55 -12.59 9.48
N GLY A 95 11.25 -11.52 8.73
CA GLY A 95 10.08 -11.36 7.89
C GLY A 95 8.77 -11.20 8.64
N GLY A 96 8.78 -11.16 9.98
CA GLY A 96 7.56 -11.23 10.81
C GLY A 96 6.75 -9.93 10.87
N MET A 97 7.38 -8.79 10.55
CA MET A 97 6.74 -7.48 10.58
C MET A 97 7.05 -6.67 9.32
N ALA A 98 6.09 -5.87 8.87
CA ALA A 98 6.23 -4.88 7.81
C ALA A 98 5.96 -3.47 8.36
N GLN A 99 6.81 -2.50 8.04
CA GLN A 99 6.57 -1.09 8.35
C GLN A 99 6.43 -0.28 7.08
N PHE A 100 5.42 0.59 7.07
CA PHE A 100 5.12 1.50 5.98
C PHE A 100 5.62 2.90 6.29
N TYR A 101 6.09 3.59 5.26
CA TYR A 101 6.64 4.94 5.33
C TYR A 101 6.22 5.78 4.13
N TYR A 102 6.23 7.09 4.34
CA TYR A 102 6.04 8.08 3.29
C TYR A 102 6.99 9.27 3.49
N ARG A 103 7.20 10.06 2.44
CA ARG A 103 7.80 11.39 2.52
C ARG A 103 7.38 12.25 1.33
N GLN A 104 7.47 13.55 1.50
CA GLN A 104 7.57 14.46 0.35
C GLN A 104 8.95 14.34 -0.31
N PRO A 105 9.11 14.67 -1.60
CA PRO A 105 10.41 14.75 -2.24
C PRO A 105 11.37 15.60 -1.42
N GLN A 106 12.57 15.05 -1.14
CA GLN A 106 13.62 15.69 -0.33
C GLN A 106 13.29 15.87 1.16
N GLY A 107 12.14 15.40 1.63
CA GLY A 107 11.79 15.34 3.05
C GLY A 107 12.41 14.13 3.76
N GLU A 108 12.20 14.06 5.08
CA GLU A 108 12.54 12.89 5.87
C GLU A 108 11.46 11.80 5.78
N TRP A 109 11.89 10.54 5.85
CA TRP A 109 10.98 9.41 5.92
C TRP A 109 10.22 9.41 7.24
N GLN A 110 8.89 9.31 7.15
CA GLN A 110 8.00 9.19 8.30
C GLN A 110 7.29 7.84 8.24
N SER A 111 7.23 7.14 9.37
CA SER A 111 6.41 5.93 9.49
C SER A 111 4.92 6.30 9.49
N ILE A 112 4.10 5.49 8.84
CA ILE A 112 2.64 5.56 8.97
C ILE A 112 2.14 4.32 9.70
N GLY A 113 1.34 4.54 10.75
CA GLY A 113 0.87 3.49 11.64
C GLY A 113 1.99 2.70 12.36
N PRO A 114 1.61 1.70 13.16
CA PRO A 114 2.54 0.74 13.75
C PRO A 114 3.09 -0.24 12.70
N ALA A 115 4.11 -1.02 13.11
CA ALA A 115 4.55 -2.18 12.35
C ALA A 115 3.44 -3.23 12.30
N CYS A 116 3.23 -3.79 11.12
CA CYS A 116 2.14 -4.68 10.78
C CYS A 116 2.62 -6.14 10.71
N PRO A 117 1.95 -7.09 11.38
CA PRO A 117 2.26 -8.51 11.25
C PRO A 117 2.12 -9.01 9.81
N THR A 118 3.05 -9.84 9.34
CA THR A 118 3.01 -10.40 7.98
C THR A 118 2.33 -11.76 7.89
N ASP A 119 1.91 -12.32 9.03
CA ASP A 119 1.27 -13.63 9.14
C ASP A 119 -0.01 -13.73 8.29
N ILE A 120 -0.74 -12.63 8.14
CA ILE A 120 -1.93 -12.58 7.28
C ILE A 120 -1.62 -12.83 5.80
N LEU A 121 -0.35 -12.74 5.37
CA LEU A 121 0.09 -12.86 3.98
C LEU A 121 0.81 -14.19 3.69
N THR A 122 0.43 -15.24 4.42
CA THR A 122 1.06 -16.57 4.34
C THR A 122 0.12 -17.60 3.71
N ASP A 123 0.71 -18.67 3.16
CA ASP A 123 -0.05 -19.82 2.67
C ASP A 123 -0.84 -20.48 3.81
N GLU A 124 -0.27 -20.52 5.02
CA GLU A 124 -0.89 -21.07 6.22
C GLU A 124 -2.15 -20.31 6.64
N HIS A 125 -2.10 -18.98 6.61
CA HIS A 125 -3.24 -18.13 6.96
C HIS A 125 -4.30 -18.11 5.86
N CYS A 126 -3.88 -17.90 4.62
CA CYS A 126 -4.79 -17.73 3.48
C CYS A 126 -5.32 -19.06 2.94
N ARG A 127 -4.69 -20.19 3.31
CA ARG A 127 -4.93 -21.53 2.73
C ARG A 127 -4.77 -21.52 1.21
N GLY A 128 -3.79 -20.77 0.71
CA GLY A 128 -3.52 -20.57 -0.70
C GLY A 128 -2.25 -21.28 -1.19
N PHE A 129 -1.79 -20.89 -2.38
CA PHE A 129 -0.63 -21.48 -3.06
C PHE A 129 0.27 -20.43 -3.76
N THR A 130 0.18 -19.16 -3.34
CA THR A 130 0.86 -18.04 -4.02
C THR A 130 2.00 -17.48 -3.20
N GLY A 131 1.71 -16.83 -2.08
CA GLY A 131 2.67 -16.06 -1.29
C GLY A 131 2.51 -14.55 -1.44
N ALA A 132 3.22 -13.82 -0.58
CA ALA A 132 3.13 -12.38 -0.50
C ALA A 132 3.74 -11.66 -1.72
N HIS A 133 3.07 -10.60 -2.15
CA HIS A 133 3.47 -9.73 -3.25
C HIS A 133 3.44 -8.27 -2.81
N VAL A 134 4.44 -7.50 -3.23
CA VAL A 134 4.50 -6.05 -3.03
C VAL A 134 4.39 -5.35 -4.37
N GLY A 135 3.67 -4.24 -4.42
CA GLY A 135 3.41 -3.56 -5.68
C GLY A 135 2.73 -2.22 -5.51
N VAL A 136 2.35 -1.65 -6.64
CA VAL A 136 1.55 -0.43 -6.72
C VAL A 136 0.12 -0.77 -7.13
N TYR A 137 -0.83 -0.01 -6.62
CA TYR A 137 -2.23 -0.14 -6.98
C TYR A 137 -2.90 1.22 -7.12
N ALA A 138 -3.97 1.25 -7.88
CA ALA A 138 -4.90 2.37 -7.94
C ALA A 138 -6.32 1.86 -8.06
N HIS A 139 -7.28 2.59 -7.49
CA HIS A 139 -8.69 2.39 -7.77
C HIS A 139 -9.42 3.73 -7.85
N ASP A 140 -10.51 3.72 -8.60
CA ASP A 140 -11.48 4.79 -8.69
C ASP A 140 -12.87 4.14 -8.65
N MET A 141 -13.48 4.11 -7.46
CA MET A 141 -14.81 3.54 -7.28
C MET A 141 -15.92 4.52 -7.67
N ALA A 142 -15.60 5.80 -7.90
CA ALA A 142 -16.52 6.79 -8.45
C ALA A 142 -16.68 6.65 -9.97
N GLY A 143 -15.78 5.92 -10.64
CA GLY A 143 -15.83 5.70 -12.09
C GLY A 143 -15.44 6.93 -12.90
N LEU A 144 -14.66 7.84 -12.32
CA LEU A 144 -14.22 9.08 -12.97
C LEU A 144 -12.95 8.90 -13.81
N HIS A 145 -12.39 7.68 -13.82
CA HIS A 145 -11.19 7.31 -14.55
C HIS A 145 -9.97 8.16 -14.19
N ASN A 146 -9.83 8.49 -12.90
CA ASN A 146 -8.64 9.16 -12.42
C ASN A 146 -7.39 8.27 -12.60
N HIS A 147 -6.22 8.90 -12.72
CA HIS A 147 -4.95 8.22 -12.97
C HIS A 147 -3.96 8.54 -11.85
N ALA A 148 -3.14 7.56 -11.52
CA ALA A 148 -1.99 7.70 -10.63
C ALA A 148 -0.74 7.37 -11.43
N ASP A 149 0.23 8.28 -11.41
CA ASP A 149 1.48 8.12 -12.13
C ASP A 149 2.57 7.66 -11.17
N PHE A 150 3.23 6.56 -11.50
CA PHE A 150 4.32 5.99 -10.71
C PHE A 150 5.63 6.07 -11.50
N ASP A 151 6.61 6.82 -10.99
CA ASP A 151 7.90 7.02 -11.69
C ASP A 151 8.73 5.73 -11.74
N TYR A 152 8.65 4.93 -10.68
CA TYR A 152 9.38 3.66 -10.55
C TYR A 152 8.72 2.74 -9.53
N LEU A 153 9.08 1.46 -9.57
CA LEU A 153 8.88 0.52 -8.47
C LEU A 153 10.19 -0.24 -8.26
N ASN A 154 10.88 0.07 -7.18
CA ASN A 154 12.11 -0.61 -6.78
C ASN A 154 11.79 -1.62 -5.68
N VAL A 155 12.28 -2.84 -5.81
CA VAL A 155 12.18 -3.89 -4.79
C VAL A 155 13.58 -4.45 -4.58
N HIS A 156 14.07 -4.28 -3.36
CA HIS A 156 15.38 -4.72 -2.89
C HIS A 156 15.20 -5.83 -1.87
N PHE A 157 16.09 -6.82 -1.92
CA PHE A 157 16.11 -7.93 -0.98
C PHE A 157 17.45 -7.94 -0.27
N GLU A 158 17.44 -8.10 1.05
CA GLU A 158 18.66 -8.36 1.82
C GLU A 158 18.87 -9.88 1.94
N ARG A 159 20.13 -10.31 1.96
CA ARG A 159 20.54 -11.72 2.00
C ARG A 159 21.34 -12.02 3.26
#